data_AF-A0A258W5Z2-F1
#
_entry.id   AF-A0A258W5Z2-F1
#
_cell.length_a   1.000
_cell.length_b   1.000
_cell.length_c   1.000
_cell.angle_alpha   90.00
_cell.angle_beta   90.00
_cell.angle_gamma   90.00
#
_symmetry.space_group_name_H-M   'P 1'
#
loop_
_entity.id
_entity.type
_entity.pdbx_description
1 polymer ?
#
loop_
_entity_poly.entity_id
_entity_poly.type
_entity_poly.pdbx_seq_one_letter_code
_entity_poly.pdbx_strand_id
1 'polypeptide(L)'
;MDNVDLKLKNDPFDVKAFVRPLSLFFFFSLMNETKSIHYTIKTIEKLKKLKPGTDIGKMMIRIASELLTKSNSTEVYITKNVGEFWILPMDLELGPWKEFHKKISKKELVSLLWGLVIKLPEDDITYALNISQGTHRYRISSALKQLGSNTFLLK
;
A
#
# COMPACT_ATOMS: atom_id res chain seq x y z
N MET A 1 -34.70 -9.62 -27.01
CA MET A 1 -33.34 -9.07 -27.13
C MET A 1 -32.88 -8.71 -25.74
N ASP A 2 -31.77 -9.34 -25.37
CA ASP A 2 -30.91 -9.16 -24.21
C ASP A 2 -31.51 -9.40 -22.82
N ASN A 3 -31.66 -10.70 -22.54
CA ASN A 3 -31.34 -11.28 -21.23
C ASN A 3 -29.94 -10.81 -20.82
N VAL A 4 -29.87 -9.72 -20.05
CA VAL A 4 -28.66 -9.40 -19.28
C VAL A 4 -28.56 -10.46 -18.21
N ASP A 5 -27.91 -11.56 -18.60
CA ASP A 5 -27.55 -12.71 -17.78
C ASP A 5 -26.79 -12.15 -16.57
N LEU A 6 -27.53 -11.88 -15.48
CA LEU A 6 -27.09 -11.47 -14.15
C LEU A 6 -26.35 -12.63 -13.47
N LYS A 7 -25.50 -13.33 -14.23
CA LYS A 7 -24.36 -14.07 -13.71
C LYS A 7 -23.32 -13.04 -13.28
N LEU A 8 -23.64 -12.35 -12.18
CA LEU A 8 -22.67 -12.12 -11.11
C LEU A 8 -22.18 -13.51 -10.72
N LYS A 9 -21.26 -14.05 -11.53
CA LYS A 9 -20.52 -15.26 -11.23
C LYS A 9 -19.96 -15.04 -9.85
N ASN A 10 -20.41 -15.88 -8.92
CA ASN A 10 -19.83 -16.13 -7.62
C ASN A 10 -18.30 -15.90 -7.68
N ASP A 11 -17.84 -14.69 -7.37
CA ASP A 11 -16.47 -14.47 -6.96
C ASP A 11 -16.51 -14.86 -5.48
N PRO A 12 -15.96 -16.01 -5.07
CA PRO A 12 -15.99 -16.45 -3.68
C PRO A 12 -15.22 -15.49 -2.76
N PHE A 13 -14.61 -14.46 -3.33
CA PHE A 13 -13.85 -13.44 -2.64
C PHE A 13 -14.22 -12.06 -3.19
N ASP A 14 -14.73 -11.17 -2.35
CA ASP A 14 -14.92 -9.78 -2.74
C ASP A 14 -13.57 -9.05 -2.79
N VAL A 15 -12.77 -9.37 -3.81
CA VAL A 15 -11.46 -8.73 -4.02
C VAL A 15 -11.59 -7.24 -4.31
N LYS A 16 -12.80 -6.74 -4.61
CA LYS A 16 -13.05 -5.31 -4.78
C LYS A 16 -12.84 -4.55 -3.46
N ALA A 17 -13.11 -5.19 -2.32
CA ALA A 17 -12.83 -4.62 -1.00
C ALA A 17 -11.35 -4.28 -0.81
N PHE A 18 -10.44 -4.96 -1.54
CA PHE A 18 -9.00 -4.71 -1.46
C PHE A 18 -8.49 -3.65 -2.43
N VAL A 19 -9.30 -3.16 -3.38
CA VAL A 19 -8.87 -2.15 -4.35
C VAL A 19 -8.40 -0.89 -3.63
N ARG A 20 -9.22 -0.33 -2.74
CA ARG A 20 -8.87 0.89 -2.00
C ARG A 20 -7.60 0.75 -1.14
N PRO A 21 -7.46 -0.25 -0.25
CA PRO A 21 -6.26 -0.37 0.57
C PRO A 21 -5.00 -0.64 -0.26
N LEU A 22 -5.09 -1.42 -1.33
CA LEU A 22 -3.95 -1.65 -2.23
C LEU A 22 -3.56 -0.39 -3.00
N SER A 23 -4.54 0.33 -3.54
CA SER A 23 -4.29 1.60 -4.23
C SER A 23 -3.60 2.61 -3.32
N LEU A 24 -4.09 2.79 -2.08
CA LEU A 24 -3.46 3.68 -1.11
C LEU A 24 -2.06 3.22 -0.71
N PHE A 25 -1.87 1.93 -0.45
CA PHE A 25 -0.57 1.37 -0.12
C PHE A 25 0.46 1.62 -1.22
N PHE A 26 0.12 1.32 -2.48
CA PHE A 26 1.04 1.55 -3.59
C PHE A 26 1.24 3.03 -3.89
N PHE A 27 0.20 3.86 -3.79
CA PHE A 27 0.32 5.30 -3.95
C PHE A 27 1.32 5.90 -2.97
N PHE A 28 1.12 5.67 -1.67
CA PHE A 28 2.01 6.24 -0.66
C PHE A 28 3.38 5.58 -0.62
N SER A 29 3.54 4.36 -1.14
CA SER A 29 4.84 3.68 -1.19
C SER A 29 5.68 3.95 -2.44
N LEU A 30 5.05 4.37 -3.54
CA LEU A 30 5.74 4.60 -4.82
C LEU A 30 5.70 6.05 -5.27
N MET A 31 4.74 6.83 -4.76
CA MET A 31 4.49 8.22 -5.13
C MET A 31 4.36 8.42 -6.64
N ASN A 32 3.80 7.41 -7.32
CA ASN A 32 3.68 7.37 -8.77
C ASN A 32 2.36 6.69 -9.15
N GLU A 33 1.44 7.42 -9.76
CA GLU A 33 0.08 6.96 -10.02
C GLU A 33 0.04 5.74 -10.94
N THR A 34 0.74 5.80 -12.07
CA THR A 34 0.81 4.71 -13.06
C THR A 34 1.34 3.42 -12.44
N LYS A 35 2.44 3.51 -11.68
CA LYS A 35 2.98 2.34 -10.97
C LYS A 35 1.99 1.85 -9.91
N SER A 36 1.31 2.74 -9.21
CA SER A 36 0.35 2.37 -8.17
C SER A 36 -0.83 1.59 -8.72
N ILE A 37 -1.38 2.04 -9.84
CA ILE A 37 -2.43 1.32 -10.58
C ILE A 37 -1.89 -0.05 -11.03
N HIS A 38 -0.71 -0.07 -11.66
CA HIS A 38 -0.09 -1.32 -12.13
C HIS A 38 0.08 -2.35 -11.02
N TYR A 39 0.66 -1.96 -9.88
CA TYR A 39 0.90 -2.89 -8.77
C TYR A 39 -0.38 -3.30 -8.04
N THR A 40 -1.39 -2.43 -8.00
CA THR A 40 -2.72 -2.76 -7.47
C THR A 40 -3.35 -3.87 -8.31
N ILE A 41 -3.43 -3.69 -9.63
CA ILE A 41 -3.98 -4.69 -10.56
C ILE A 41 -3.21 -6.00 -10.43
N LYS A 42 -1.87 -5.94 -10.49
CA LYS A 42 -0.99 -7.11 -10.35
C LYS A 42 -1.20 -7.86 -9.04
N THR A 43 -1.51 -7.16 -7.95
CA THR A 43 -1.81 -7.79 -6.66
C THR A 43 -3.17 -8.47 -6.70
N ILE A 44 -4.21 -7.79 -7.19
CA ILE A 44 -5.56 -8.36 -7.32
C ILE A 44 -5.54 -9.64 -8.19
N GLU A 45 -4.83 -9.61 -9.32
CA GLU A 45 -4.68 -10.79 -10.19
C GLU A 45 -4.02 -11.98 -9.49
N LYS A 46 -3.07 -11.73 -8.58
CA LYS A 46 -2.47 -12.78 -7.77
C LYS A 46 -3.43 -13.29 -6.69
N LEU A 47 -4.20 -12.41 -6.05
CA LEU A 47 -5.20 -12.80 -5.05
C LEU A 47 -6.31 -13.68 -5.64
N LYS A 48 -6.77 -13.35 -6.86
CA LYS A 48 -7.76 -14.16 -7.60
C LYS A 48 -7.31 -15.59 -7.92
N LYS A 49 -5.99 -15.85 -7.87
CA LYS A 49 -5.39 -17.18 -8.14
C LYS A 49 -5.17 -18.00 -6.87
N LEU A 50 -5.53 -17.48 -5.70
CA LEU A 50 -5.35 -18.20 -4.44
C LEU A 50 -6.35 -19.36 -4.32
N LYS A 51 -5.93 -20.38 -3.57
CA LYS A 51 -6.77 -21.55 -3.29
C LYS A 51 -7.92 -21.16 -2.33
N PRO A 52 -9.11 -21.77 -2.46
CA PRO A 52 -10.17 -21.63 -1.47
C PRO A 52 -9.67 -21.94 -0.05
N GLY A 53 -10.21 -21.23 0.95
CA GLY A 53 -9.80 -21.36 2.36
C GLY A 53 -8.53 -20.57 2.75
N THR A 54 -7.89 -19.89 1.80
CA THR A 54 -6.77 -18.99 2.10
C THR A 54 -7.27 -17.71 2.78
N ASP A 55 -6.57 -17.25 3.82
CA ASP A 55 -6.79 -15.92 4.41
C ASP A 55 -6.31 -14.84 3.43
N ILE A 56 -7.24 -14.26 2.68
CA ILE A 56 -6.94 -13.29 1.64
C ILE A 56 -6.42 -11.97 2.22
N GLY A 57 -6.87 -11.56 3.41
CA GLY A 57 -6.39 -10.35 4.06
C GLY A 57 -4.89 -10.43 4.33
N LYS A 58 -4.42 -11.53 4.92
CA LYS A 58 -3.00 -11.77 5.17
C LYS A 58 -2.21 -11.92 3.87
N MET A 59 -2.76 -12.59 2.87
CA MET A 59 -2.09 -12.75 1.57
C MET A 59 -2.00 -11.44 0.79
N MET A 60 -2.97 -10.54 0.91
CA MET A 60 -2.92 -9.19 0.34
C MET A 60 -1.70 -8.44 0.87
N ILE A 61 -1.54 -8.39 2.20
CA ILE A 61 -0.41 -7.71 2.85
C ILE A 61 0.92 -8.30 2.35
N ARG A 62 1.04 -9.64 2.36
CA ARG A 62 2.25 -10.35 1.94
C ARG A 62 2.61 -10.07 0.49
N ILE A 63 1.69 -10.31 -0.44
CA ILE A 63 1.93 -10.17 -1.88
C ILE A 63 2.27 -8.72 -2.23
N ALA A 64 1.54 -7.75 -1.68
CA ALA A 64 1.79 -6.34 -1.96
C ALA A 64 3.17 -5.89 -1.43
N SER A 65 3.54 -6.31 -0.22
CA SER A 65 4.83 -5.98 0.39
C SER A 65 6.00 -6.62 -0.36
N GLU A 66 5.84 -7.84 -0.86
CA GLU A 66 6.83 -8.51 -1.70
C GLU A 66 7.02 -7.80 -3.05
N LEU A 67 5.92 -7.41 -3.70
CA LEU A 67 5.96 -6.68 -4.96
C LEU A 67 6.67 -5.34 -4.82
N LEU A 68 6.38 -4.59 -3.75
CA LEU A 68 7.07 -3.34 -3.44
C LEU A 68 8.57 -3.56 -3.18
N THR A 69 8.92 -4.60 -2.42
CA THR A 69 10.32 -4.93 -2.10
C THR A 69 11.12 -5.21 -3.38
N LYS A 70 10.54 -5.97 -4.31
CA LYS A 70 11.14 -6.31 -5.62
C LYS A 70 11.13 -5.17 -6.63
N SER A 71 10.40 -4.09 -6.37
CA SER A 71 10.38 -2.94 -7.28
C SER A 71 11.71 -2.19 -7.23
N ASN A 72 12.32 -1.98 -8.40
CA ASN A 72 13.52 -1.16 -8.58
C ASN A 72 13.21 0.35 -8.54
N SER A 73 12.20 0.79 -7.79
CA SER A 73 11.87 2.22 -7.68
C SER A 73 12.89 2.91 -6.78
N THR A 74 14.14 3.01 -7.24
CA THR A 74 15.19 3.88 -6.68
C THR A 74 14.87 5.35 -6.92
N GLU A 75 14.06 5.65 -7.93
CA GLU A 75 13.59 7.00 -8.20
C GLU A 75 12.15 7.16 -7.72
N VAL A 76 12.00 7.90 -6.62
CA VAL A 76 10.74 8.51 -6.19
C VAL A 76 10.40 9.59 -7.21
N TYR A 77 10.01 9.16 -8.42
CA TYR A 77 9.54 10.06 -9.45
C TYR A 77 8.10 10.38 -9.16
N ILE A 78 7.93 11.47 -8.42
CA ILE A 78 6.65 12.13 -8.25
C ILE A 78 6.33 12.66 -9.63
N THR A 79 5.41 11.98 -10.30
CA THR A 79 4.89 12.42 -11.60
C THR A 79 4.57 13.90 -11.48
N LYS A 80 5.04 14.73 -12.43
CA LYS A 80 4.72 16.17 -12.46
C LYS A 80 3.20 16.42 -12.43
N ASN A 81 2.41 15.40 -12.78
CA ASN A 81 0.95 15.39 -12.83
C ASN A 81 0.31 14.52 -11.73
N VAL A 82 0.80 14.54 -10.48
CA VAL A 82 -0.02 13.96 -9.39
C VAL A 82 -1.35 14.71 -9.36
N GLY A 83 -2.47 14.03 -9.59
CA GLY A 83 -3.79 14.61 -9.78
C GLY A 83 -4.48 14.24 -11.09
N GLU A 84 -3.77 13.63 -12.06
CA GLU A 84 -4.33 13.29 -13.38
C GLU A 84 -5.28 12.09 -13.31
N PHE A 85 -4.92 11.06 -12.53
CA PHE A 85 -5.76 9.87 -12.32
C PHE A 85 -6.37 9.80 -10.92
N TRP A 86 -6.03 10.75 -10.03
CA TRP A 86 -6.41 10.76 -8.63
C TRP A 86 -6.98 12.10 -8.19
N ILE A 87 -8.11 12.09 -7.50
CA ILE A 87 -8.67 13.29 -6.87
C ILE A 87 -7.97 13.47 -5.53
N LEU A 88 -7.01 14.40 -5.48
CA LEU A 88 -6.34 14.77 -4.24
C LEU A 88 -7.10 15.90 -3.52
N PRO A 89 -7.12 15.91 -2.17
CA PRO A 89 -7.54 17.08 -1.42
C PRO A 89 -6.69 18.31 -1.79
N MET A 90 -7.31 19.48 -1.91
CA MET A 90 -6.61 20.72 -2.30
C MET A 90 -5.51 21.13 -1.32
N ASP A 91 -5.61 20.69 -0.07
CA ASP A 91 -4.72 20.97 1.05
C ASP A 91 -3.71 19.84 1.32
N LEU A 92 -3.67 18.79 0.49
CA LEU A 92 -2.74 17.69 0.68
C LEU A 92 -1.31 18.09 0.33
N GLU A 93 -0.52 18.45 1.33
CA GLU A 93 0.90 18.70 1.18
C GLU A 93 1.71 17.39 1.11
N LEU A 94 2.12 17.02 -0.10
CA LEU A 94 2.98 15.85 -0.30
C LEU A 94 4.46 16.11 0.02
N GLY A 95 4.87 17.37 0.18
CA GLY A 95 6.26 17.81 0.41
C GLY A 95 7.00 17.03 1.51
N PRO A 96 6.49 17.02 2.75
CA PRO A 96 7.08 16.25 3.86
C PRO A 96 7.19 14.75 3.55
N TRP A 97 6.21 14.21 2.83
CA TRP A 97 6.21 12.81 2.42
C TRP A 97 7.29 12.51 1.37
N LYS A 98 7.60 13.46 0.48
CA LYS A 98 8.73 13.34 -0.47
C LYS A 98 10.06 13.23 0.27
N GLU A 99 10.29 14.11 1.24
CA GLU A 99 11.52 14.12 2.04
C GLU A 99 11.64 12.87 2.92
N PHE A 100 10.51 12.38 3.43
CA PHE A 100 10.45 11.12 4.16
C PHE A 100 10.91 9.94 3.32
N HIS A 101 10.44 9.86 2.07
CA HIS A 101 10.80 8.82 1.12
C HIS A 101 12.30 8.71 0.83
N LYS A 102 13.04 9.82 0.88
CA LYS A 102 14.49 9.82 0.62
C LYS A 102 15.31 9.09 1.70
N LYS A 103 14.79 8.99 2.92
CA LYS A 103 15.54 8.51 4.09
C LYS A 103 15.00 7.19 4.63
N ILE A 104 13.70 6.94 4.46
CA ILE A 104 13.03 5.78 5.06
C ILE A 104 13.44 4.48 4.40
N SER A 105 13.67 3.43 5.19
CA SER A 105 13.84 2.10 4.63
C SER A 105 12.50 1.51 4.16
N LYS A 106 12.52 0.70 3.10
CA LYS A 106 11.30 0.01 2.62
C LYS A 106 10.59 -0.78 3.74
N LYS A 107 11.34 -1.41 4.64
CA LYS A 107 10.77 -2.21 5.75
C LYS A 107 10.00 -1.35 6.75
N GLU A 108 10.53 -0.18 7.06
CA GLU A 108 9.88 0.78 7.96
C GLU A 108 8.66 1.40 7.29
N LEU A 109 8.78 1.81 6.02
CA LEU A 109 7.69 2.33 5.22
C LEU A 109 6.52 1.32 5.14
N VAL A 110 6.80 0.06 4.82
CA VAL A 110 5.78 -1.02 4.77
C VAL A 110 5.06 -1.16 6.11
N SER A 111 5.80 -1.14 7.22
CA SER A 111 5.21 -1.29 8.56
C SER A 111 4.33 -0.08 8.91
N LEU A 112 4.80 1.14 8.62
CA LEU A 112 4.05 2.37 8.80
C LEU A 112 2.76 2.38 7.99
N LEU A 113 2.84 2.03 6.70
CA LEU A 113 1.69 2.08 5.80
C LEU A 113 0.60 1.11 6.24
N TRP A 114 0.93 -0.17 6.49
CA TRP A 114 -0.09 -1.12 6.91
C TRP A 114 -0.69 -0.80 8.28
N GLY A 115 0.14 -0.40 9.25
CA GLY A 115 -0.28 -0.19 10.63
C GLY A 115 -1.03 1.13 10.85
N LEU A 116 -0.55 2.24 10.28
CA LEU A 116 -1.08 3.58 10.59
C LEU A 116 -1.85 4.25 9.46
N VAL A 117 -1.51 3.97 8.20
CA VAL A 117 -2.20 4.58 7.05
C VAL A 117 -3.41 3.76 6.64
N ILE A 118 -3.20 2.47 6.39
CA ILE A 118 -4.26 1.53 5.99
C ILE A 118 -5.03 1.01 7.21
N LYS A 119 -4.38 0.94 8.38
CA LYS A 119 -4.97 0.56 9.68
C LYS A 119 -5.49 -0.89 9.69
N LEU A 120 -4.67 -1.83 9.23
CA LEU A 120 -4.97 -3.26 9.34
C LEU A 120 -4.60 -3.81 10.74
N PRO A 121 -5.20 -4.94 11.18
CA PRO A 121 -4.87 -5.55 12.45
C PRO A 121 -3.37 -5.91 12.58
N GLU A 122 -2.76 -5.59 13.71
CA GLU A 122 -1.31 -5.82 13.95
C GLU A 122 -0.93 -7.30 13.78
N ASP A 123 -1.80 -8.23 14.22
CA ASP A 123 -1.56 -9.67 14.12
C ASP A 123 -1.52 -10.16 12.67
N ASP A 124 -2.39 -9.61 11.81
CA ASP A 124 -2.40 -9.93 10.38
C ASP A 124 -1.14 -9.41 9.69
N ILE A 125 -0.71 -8.19 10.05
CA ILE A 125 0.49 -7.57 9.48
C ILE A 125 1.74 -8.35 9.89
N THR A 126 1.90 -8.63 11.18
CA THR A 126 3.07 -9.34 11.72
C THR A 126 3.18 -10.76 11.18
N TYR A 127 2.05 -11.47 11.07
CA TYR A 127 1.99 -12.77 10.42
C TYR A 127 2.35 -12.69 8.92
N ALA A 128 1.77 -11.74 8.18
CA ALA A 128 1.99 -11.62 6.75
C ALA A 128 3.43 -11.27 6.41
N LEU A 129 4.05 -10.39 7.20
CA LEU A 129 5.43 -9.93 7.06
C LEU A 129 6.47 -10.84 7.70
N ASN A 130 6.03 -11.86 8.45
CA ASN A 130 6.88 -12.78 9.21
C ASN A 130 7.86 -12.04 10.15
N ILE A 131 7.32 -11.18 11.02
CA ILE A 131 8.08 -10.40 12.00
C ILE A 131 7.37 -10.41 13.35
N SER A 132 8.11 -10.13 14.43
CA SER A 132 7.49 -9.95 15.75
C SER A 132 6.74 -8.60 15.85
N GLN A 133 5.74 -8.53 16.73
CA GLN A 133 5.07 -7.26 17.09
C GLN A 133 6.09 -6.20 17.54
N GLY A 134 7.09 -6.58 18.35
CA GLY A 134 8.18 -5.67 18.75
C GLY A 134 8.94 -5.07 17.56
N THR A 135 9.25 -5.89 16.55
CA THR A 135 9.90 -5.42 15.31
C THR A 135 8.99 -4.46 14.53
N HIS A 136 7.70 -4.77 14.43
CA HIS A 136 6.72 -3.93 13.75
C HIS A 136 6.58 -2.56 14.42
N ARG A 137 6.42 -2.54 15.75
CA ARG A 137 6.33 -1.31 16.56
C ARG A 137 7.60 -0.48 16.52
N TYR A 138 8.78 -1.13 16.56
CA TYR A 138 10.06 -0.45 16.39
C TYR A 138 10.15 0.24 15.03
N ARG A 139 9.78 -0.46 13.94
CA ARG A 139 9.78 0.09 12.58
C ARG A 139 8.83 1.27 12.43
N ILE A 140 7.63 1.18 13.00
CA ILE A 140 6.67 2.30 13.03
C ILE A 140 7.26 3.48 13.80
N SER A 141 7.82 3.25 14.99
CA SER A 141 8.40 4.31 15.82
C SER A 141 9.56 5.01 15.13
N SER A 142 10.45 4.25 14.47
CA SER A 142 11.54 4.80 13.65
C SER A 142 11.00 5.63 12.48
N ALA A 143 10.02 5.11 11.75
CA ALA A 143 9.37 5.81 10.65
C ALA A 143 8.73 7.14 11.09
N LEU A 144 8.01 7.15 12.20
CA LEU A 144 7.39 8.35 12.74
C LEU A 144 8.42 9.41 13.17
N LYS A 145 9.55 9.00 13.77
CA LYS A 145 10.65 9.92 14.10
C LYS A 145 11.22 10.61 12.86
N GLN A 146 11.40 9.85 11.77
CA GLN A 146 11.88 10.38 10.50
C GLN A 146 10.86 11.29 9.81
N LEU A 147 9.57 10.94 9.87
CA LEU A 147 8.50 11.77 9.29
C LEU A 147 8.35 13.09 10.07
N GLY A 148 8.37 13.01 11.41
CA GLY A 148 8.30 14.17 12.29
C GLY A 148 9.44 15.15 12.06
N SER A 149 10.68 14.66 11.95
CA SER A 149 11.82 15.54 11.68
C SER A 149 11.68 16.31 10.37
N ASN A 150 11.17 15.68 9.30
CA ASN A 150 10.92 16.37 8.03
C ASN A 150 9.74 17.36 8.08
N THR A 151 8.79 17.15 8.99
CA THR A 151 7.62 18.04 9.16
C THR A 151 7.99 19.30 9.94
N PHE A 152 8.85 19.18 10.96
CA PHE A 152 9.24 20.31 11.81
C PHE A 152 10.44 21.11 11.29
N LEU A 153 11.15 20.62 10.26
CA LEU A 153 12.26 21.32 9.61
C LEU A 153 11.82 22.25 8.45
N LEU A 154 10.53 22.27 8.10
CA LEU A 154 9.95 23.17 7.09
C LEU A 154 9.49 24.52 7.67
N LYS A 155 10.12 24.98 8.75
CA LYS A 155 9.92 26.34 9.30
C LYS A 155 10.98 27.30 8.74
#